data_AF-A0A1S1NM85-F1
#
_entry.id   AF-A0A1S1NM85-F1
#
_cell.length_a   1.000
_cell.length_b   1.000
_cell.length_c   1.000
_cell.angle_alpha   90.00
_cell.angle_beta   90.00
_cell.angle_gamma   90.00
#
_symmetry.space_group_name_H-M   'P 1'
#
loop_
_entity.id
_entity.type
_entity.pdbx_description
1 polymer ?
#
loop_
_entity_poly.entity_id
_entity_poly.type
_entity_poly.pdbx_seq_one_letter_code
_entity_poly.pdbx_strand_id
1 'polypeptide(L)'
;MPKKSECGLEAPHDPPADVPLWSENFAWLCHDAETGAGILLHLGRMPHRQSLWRSTVVAYLPDGQLVVSKAVTPSPGSALGTGNLTLTCREPMREWSLRFVGVGRPTSRTALGQGRLVDAEVVPLEIDLTFTGLTPVWDLGAMESLGDTHYEQHGRFTGTITAADRRHGIDASGYRDHTTGKRDLTGLGGHVWTHALFPSGRAFCAFRAFAPDGTVVLNDGILIEGDQLTPVSPVDVPVLTDPLGGPESGAITLEGHNPITATVLHSVPISLGEPNDFYLGYDADLGRKVMVDCPARFEWNGETTFGWLERSAILP
;
A
#
# COMPACT_ATOMS: atom_id res chain seq x y z
N MET A 1 -8.79 -8.94 25.87
CA MET A 1 -7.66 -8.05 26.20
C MET A 1 -6.47 -8.52 25.39
N PRO A 2 -6.00 -7.73 24.41
CA PRO A 2 -4.81 -8.09 23.65
C PRO A 2 -3.64 -8.30 24.60
N LYS A 3 -2.79 -9.30 24.32
CA LYS A 3 -1.59 -9.57 25.13
C LYS A 3 -0.69 -8.32 25.06
N LYS A 4 0.01 -7.99 26.14
CA LYS A 4 0.93 -6.83 26.22
C LYS A 4 1.98 -6.79 25.08
N SER A 5 2.22 -7.93 24.41
CA SER A 5 3.04 -8.07 23.20
C SER A 5 2.42 -7.45 21.94
N GLU A 6 1.09 -7.47 21.77
CA GLU A 6 0.39 -6.97 20.58
C GLU A 6 0.33 -5.44 20.55
N CYS A 7 0.33 -4.80 21.73
CA CYS A 7 0.34 -3.34 21.84
C CYS A 7 1.67 -2.71 21.41
N GLY A 8 2.78 -3.47 21.46
CA GLY A 8 4.09 -3.02 21.00
C GLY A 8 4.23 -3.02 19.49
N LEU A 9 3.59 -3.97 18.80
CA LEU A 9 3.64 -4.10 17.34
C LEU A 9 2.96 -2.95 16.59
N GLU A 10 2.03 -2.26 17.23
CA GLU A 10 1.21 -1.19 16.65
C GLU A 10 1.75 0.22 16.97
N ALA A 11 2.86 0.28 17.70
CA ALA A 11 3.55 1.51 18.06
C ALA A 11 4.81 1.67 17.18
N PRO A 12 5.31 2.91 16.98
CA PRO A 12 6.58 3.10 16.30
C PRO A 12 7.70 2.47 17.11
N HIS A 13 8.57 1.73 16.43
CA HIS A 13 9.71 1.07 17.04
C HIS A 13 10.91 2.01 17.13
N ASP A 14 11.70 1.86 18.20
CA ASP A 14 13.02 2.48 18.26
C ASP A 14 13.94 1.79 17.24
N PRO A 15 14.56 2.54 16.32
CA PRO A 15 15.46 1.94 15.35
C PRO A 15 16.64 1.24 16.05
N PRO A 16 16.94 -0.02 15.71
CA PRO A 16 18.12 -0.71 16.24
C PRO A 16 19.40 -0.01 15.74
N ALA A 17 20.37 0.19 16.64
CA ALA A 17 21.58 0.95 16.37
C ALA A 17 22.54 0.28 15.37
N ASP A 18 22.44 -1.04 15.22
CA ASP A 18 23.38 -1.91 14.51
C ASP A 18 22.79 -2.54 13.23
N VAL A 19 21.61 -2.11 12.78
CA VAL A 19 20.99 -2.57 11.53
C VAL A 19 21.02 -1.45 10.48
N PRO A 20 22.00 -1.45 9.56
CA PRO A 20 22.04 -0.49 8.46
C PRO A 20 20.78 -0.57 7.61
N LEU A 21 20.32 0.59 7.12
CA LEU A 21 19.12 0.70 6.27
C LEU A 21 17.85 0.16 6.92
N TRP A 22 17.82 0.04 8.26
CA TRP A 22 16.60 -0.26 8.97
C TRP A 22 15.56 0.83 8.71
N SER A 23 14.36 0.39 8.39
CA SER A 23 13.19 1.22 8.12
C SER A 23 11.99 0.61 8.83
N GLU A 24 10.98 1.45 9.00
CA GLU A 24 9.67 1.08 9.50
C GLU A 24 8.65 1.79 8.63
N ASN A 25 7.71 1.02 8.10
CA ASN A 25 6.69 1.48 7.17
C ASN A 25 5.32 1.00 7.63
N PHE A 26 4.35 1.89 7.51
CA PHE A 26 2.95 1.57 7.66
C PHE A 26 2.21 1.98 6.39
N ALA A 27 1.36 1.10 5.88
CA ALA A 27 0.52 1.38 4.73
C ALA A 27 -0.96 1.09 5.03
N TRP A 28 -1.85 1.95 4.52
CA TRP A 28 -3.29 1.75 4.51
C TRP A 28 -3.85 2.04 3.14
N LEU A 29 -4.68 1.12 2.66
CA LEU A 29 -5.17 1.11 1.28
C LEU A 29 -6.65 0.80 1.30
N CYS A 30 -7.47 1.62 0.66
CA CYS A 30 -8.87 1.29 0.40
C CYS A 30 -9.40 2.02 -0.83
N HIS A 31 -10.40 1.43 -1.47
CA HIS A 31 -11.12 2.05 -2.57
C HIS A 31 -12.59 1.65 -2.53
N ASP A 32 -13.44 2.66 -2.45
CA ASP A 32 -14.87 2.54 -2.51
C ASP A 32 -15.33 2.63 -3.97
N ALA A 33 -15.83 1.51 -4.50
CA ALA A 33 -16.26 1.44 -5.89
C ALA A 33 -17.59 2.16 -6.16
N GLU A 34 -18.42 2.40 -5.14
CA GLU A 34 -19.67 3.14 -5.29
C GLU A 34 -19.38 4.63 -5.48
N THR A 35 -18.48 5.18 -4.66
CA THR A 35 -18.11 6.61 -4.75
C THR A 35 -16.95 6.88 -5.71
N GLY A 36 -16.22 5.86 -6.14
CA GLY A 36 -15.01 5.97 -6.96
C GLY A 36 -13.84 6.62 -6.22
N ALA A 37 -13.91 6.73 -4.89
CA ALA A 37 -12.93 7.39 -4.06
C ALA A 37 -12.13 6.38 -3.21
N GLY A 38 -10.88 6.70 -2.92
CA GLY A 38 -10.01 5.83 -2.15
C GLY A 38 -8.76 6.52 -1.66
N ILE A 39 -7.94 5.79 -0.91
CA ILE A 39 -6.69 6.28 -0.35
C ILE A 39 -5.56 5.27 -0.51
N LEU A 40 -4.36 5.82 -0.69
CA LEU A 40 -3.10 5.21 -0.29
C LEU A 40 -2.48 6.14 0.76
N LEU A 41 -2.31 5.65 1.98
CA LEU A 41 -1.56 6.32 3.03
C LEU A 41 -0.34 5.46 3.34
N HIS A 42 0.84 5.99 3.07
CA HIS A 42 2.10 5.35 3.42
C HIS A 42 2.91 6.26 4.34
N LEU A 43 3.30 5.75 5.51
CA LEU A 43 4.19 6.42 6.45
C LEU A 43 5.45 5.57 6.61
N GLY A 44 6.61 6.09 6.21
CA GLY A 44 7.88 5.36 6.27
C GLY A 44 9.03 6.16 6.83
N ARG A 45 9.98 5.53 7.51
CA ARG A 45 11.20 6.22 7.98
C ARG A 45 12.15 6.53 6.83
N MET A 46 12.83 7.67 6.92
CA MET A 46 13.84 8.04 5.93
C MET A 46 15.13 7.25 6.14
N PRO A 47 15.68 6.58 5.12
CA PRO A 47 16.84 5.69 5.27
C PRO A 47 18.12 6.44 5.70
N HIS A 48 18.28 7.69 5.29
CA HIS A 48 19.44 8.51 5.64
C HIS A 48 19.29 9.26 6.98
N ARG A 49 18.09 9.29 7.57
CA ARG A 49 17.81 9.93 8.85
C ARG A 49 16.53 9.38 9.46
N GLN A 50 16.65 8.31 10.24
CA GLN A 50 15.51 7.58 10.80
C GLN A 50 14.62 8.40 11.75
N SER A 51 15.08 9.53 12.29
CA SER A 51 14.23 10.46 13.05
C SER A 51 13.20 11.19 12.20
N LEU A 52 13.35 11.17 10.87
CA LEU A 52 12.40 11.73 9.92
C LEU A 52 11.50 10.63 9.34
N TRP A 53 10.24 10.99 9.18
CA TRP A 53 9.20 10.17 8.58
C TRP A 53 8.70 10.83 7.30
N ARG A 54 8.55 10.03 6.25
CA ARG A 54 7.92 10.35 4.98
C ARG A 54 6.47 9.92 5.03
N SER A 55 5.55 10.88 4.94
CA SER A 55 4.18 10.61 4.56
C SER A 55 4.03 10.74 3.04
N THR A 56 3.42 9.74 2.44
CA THR A 56 2.89 9.77 1.07
C THR A 56 1.40 9.52 1.16
N VAL A 57 0.61 10.51 0.76
CA VAL A 57 -0.85 10.51 0.80
C VAL A 57 -1.36 10.68 -0.61
N VAL A 58 -2.15 9.72 -1.07
CA VAL A 58 -2.82 9.77 -2.37
C VAL A 58 -4.32 9.61 -2.09
N ALA A 59 -5.11 10.59 -2.51
CA ALA A 59 -6.55 10.46 -2.63
C ALA A 59 -6.88 10.12 -4.09
N TYR A 60 -7.45 8.94 -4.30
CA TYR A 60 -8.08 8.56 -5.56
C TYR A 60 -9.46 9.17 -5.59
N LEU A 61 -9.82 9.84 -6.68
CA LEU A 61 -11.12 10.46 -6.90
C LEU A 61 -11.71 9.94 -8.22
N PRO A 62 -13.02 10.12 -8.44
CA PRO A 62 -13.67 9.76 -9.70
C PRO A 62 -12.99 10.33 -10.94
N ASP A 63 -13.22 9.69 -12.09
CA ASP A 63 -12.75 10.11 -13.41
C ASP A 63 -11.21 10.17 -13.57
N GLY A 64 -10.48 9.39 -12.79
CA GLY A 64 -9.02 9.29 -12.90
C GLY A 64 -8.26 10.44 -12.24
N GLN A 65 -8.95 11.25 -11.42
CA GLN A 65 -8.39 12.38 -10.69
C GLN A 65 -7.65 11.91 -9.44
N LEU A 66 -6.51 12.54 -9.17
CA LEU A 66 -5.72 12.31 -7.97
C LEU A 66 -5.52 13.62 -7.23
N VAL A 67 -5.48 13.55 -5.90
CA VAL A 67 -4.92 14.63 -5.06
C VAL A 67 -3.83 14.02 -4.20
N VAL A 68 -2.59 14.49 -4.37
CA VAL A 68 -1.42 13.85 -3.76
C VAL A 68 -0.68 14.81 -2.83
N SER A 69 -0.17 14.29 -1.71
CA SER A 69 0.65 15.04 -0.76
C SER A 69 1.82 14.20 -0.29
N LYS A 70 3.02 14.77 -0.29
CA LYS A 70 4.22 14.14 0.26
C LYS A 70 4.87 15.12 1.24
N ALA A 71 5.18 14.66 2.44
CA ALA A 71 5.91 15.45 3.42
C ALA A 71 6.98 14.60 4.12
N VAL A 72 8.07 15.23 4.52
CA VAL A 72 9.12 14.62 5.35
C VAL A 72 9.29 15.47 6.60
N THR A 73 8.88 14.94 7.76
CA THR A 73 8.95 15.65 9.03
C THR A 73 9.41 14.70 10.14
N PRO A 74 9.92 15.22 11.27
CA PRO A 74 9.95 14.42 12.50
C PRO A 74 8.54 13.91 12.85
N SER A 75 8.46 12.80 13.57
CA SER A 75 7.19 12.36 14.17
C SER A 75 6.82 13.28 15.34
N PRO A 76 5.53 13.64 15.52
CA PRO A 76 5.07 14.47 16.63
C PRO A 76 5.10 13.76 17.99
N GLY A 77 5.55 12.51 18.06
CA GLY A 77 5.88 11.76 19.29
C GLY A 77 4.70 11.17 20.05
N SER A 78 3.55 11.84 20.08
CA SER A 78 2.33 11.34 20.76
C SER A 78 1.44 10.44 19.89
N ALA A 79 1.66 10.44 18.57
CA ALA A 79 0.98 9.59 17.60
C ALA A 79 1.92 9.24 16.44
N LEU A 80 1.64 8.14 15.74
CA LEU A 80 2.30 7.80 14.48
C LEU A 80 1.89 8.80 13.42
N GLY A 81 2.85 9.46 12.76
CA GLY A 81 2.48 10.48 11.79
C GLY A 81 3.53 11.49 11.41
N THR A 82 3.10 12.42 10.55
CA THR A 82 3.75 13.69 10.25
C THR A 82 2.88 14.84 10.75
N GLY A 83 3.31 16.10 10.62
CA GLY A 83 2.51 17.24 11.09
C GLY A 83 1.07 17.31 10.53
N ASN A 84 0.83 16.68 9.39
CA ASN A 84 -0.44 16.64 8.66
C ASN A 84 -1.11 15.26 8.61
N LEU A 85 -0.45 14.17 9.02
CA LEU A 85 -0.99 12.80 9.04
C LEU A 85 -0.89 12.25 10.46
N THR A 86 -1.97 11.72 11.01
CA THR A 86 -2.04 11.11 12.34
C THR A 86 -2.71 9.74 12.24
N LEU A 87 -2.04 8.73 12.74
CA LEU A 87 -2.44 7.33 12.74
C LEU A 87 -2.49 6.89 14.19
N THR A 88 -3.68 6.55 14.67
CA THR A 88 -3.90 6.22 16.08
C THR A 88 -4.47 4.83 16.19
N CYS A 89 -3.69 3.91 16.75
CA CYS A 89 -4.19 2.61 17.19
C CYS A 89 -5.17 2.83 18.35
N ARG A 90 -6.44 2.44 18.17
CA ARG A 90 -7.47 2.49 19.21
C ARG A 90 -7.55 1.16 19.95
N GLU A 91 -7.48 0.08 19.19
CA GLU A 91 -7.36 -1.28 19.71
C GLU A 91 -6.43 -2.08 18.80
N PRO A 92 -5.34 -2.65 19.33
CA PRO A 92 -4.38 -3.43 18.55
C PRO A 92 -5.06 -4.49 17.70
N MET A 93 -4.65 -4.58 16.44
CA MET A 93 -5.15 -5.53 15.44
C MET A 93 -6.66 -5.44 15.15
N ARG A 94 -7.37 -4.46 15.71
CA ARG A 94 -8.83 -4.35 15.59
C ARG A 94 -9.29 -3.00 15.10
N GLU A 95 -8.80 -1.90 15.65
CA GLU A 95 -9.34 -0.58 15.31
C GLU A 95 -8.26 0.51 15.26
N TRP A 96 -8.30 1.30 14.18
CA TRP A 96 -7.40 2.40 13.92
C TRP A 96 -8.17 3.64 13.45
N SER A 97 -7.71 4.82 13.87
CA SER A 97 -8.17 6.11 13.36
C SER A 97 -7.07 6.73 12.49
N LEU A 98 -7.43 7.12 11.27
CA LEU A 98 -6.54 7.64 10.25
C LEU A 98 -7.01 9.05 9.89
N ARG A 99 -6.21 10.06 10.24
CA ARG A 99 -6.56 11.47 10.03
C ARG A 99 -5.49 12.18 9.23
N PHE A 100 -5.87 12.85 8.16
CA PHE A 100 -5.03 13.80 7.45
C PHE A 100 -5.71 15.16 7.39
N VAL A 101 -4.97 16.24 7.67
CA VAL A 101 -5.43 17.62 7.46
C VAL A 101 -4.29 18.43 6.88
N GLY A 102 -4.47 18.94 5.66
CA GLY A 102 -3.46 19.75 5.01
C GLY A 102 -3.86 20.12 3.59
N VAL A 103 -2.88 20.10 2.70
CA VAL A 103 -3.08 20.39 1.28
C VAL A 103 -2.51 19.26 0.43
N GLY A 104 -3.11 19.06 -0.74
CA GLY A 104 -2.59 18.17 -1.77
C GLY A 104 -2.57 18.85 -3.13
N ARG A 105 -1.75 18.32 -4.04
CA ARG A 105 -1.64 18.77 -5.43
C ARG A 105 -2.61 17.96 -6.29
N PRO A 106 -3.60 18.59 -6.94
CA PRO A 106 -4.41 17.93 -7.96
C PRO A 106 -3.54 17.46 -9.13
N THR A 107 -3.76 16.24 -9.58
CA THR A 107 -3.07 15.63 -10.73
C THR A 107 -3.93 14.50 -11.31
N SER A 108 -3.38 13.71 -12.23
CA SER A 108 -4.04 12.53 -12.80
C SER A 108 -3.05 11.39 -12.97
N ARG A 109 -3.57 10.16 -13.11
CA ARG A 109 -2.74 8.98 -13.42
C ARG A 109 -1.92 9.20 -14.70
N THR A 110 -2.48 9.87 -15.70
CA THR A 110 -1.81 10.18 -16.97
C THR A 110 -0.64 11.14 -16.77
N ALA A 111 -0.85 12.24 -16.03
CA ALA A 111 0.20 13.22 -15.76
C ALA A 111 1.36 12.59 -14.99
N LEU A 112 1.07 11.80 -13.95
CA LEU A 112 2.09 11.10 -13.17
C LEU A 112 2.76 9.96 -13.95
N GLY A 113 2.08 9.33 -14.92
CA GLY A 113 2.70 8.34 -15.81
C GLY A 113 3.68 8.94 -16.82
N GLN A 114 3.57 10.24 -17.11
CA GLN A 114 4.43 10.96 -18.06
C GLN A 114 5.65 11.62 -17.41
N GLY A 115 5.63 11.78 -16.08
CA GLY A 115 6.71 12.44 -15.37
C GLY A 115 6.45 12.56 -13.87
N ARG A 116 7.48 12.98 -13.14
CA ARG A 116 7.34 13.31 -11.71
C ARG A 116 6.33 14.40 -11.47
N LEU A 117 5.71 14.34 -10.31
CA LEU A 117 4.94 15.44 -9.75
C LEU A 117 5.81 16.71 -9.71
N VAL A 118 5.37 17.73 -10.42
CA VAL A 118 5.96 19.07 -10.38
C VAL A 118 5.25 19.93 -9.35
N ASP A 119 5.92 20.99 -8.91
CA ASP A 119 5.27 21.96 -8.02
C ASP A 119 4.15 22.71 -8.77
N ALA A 120 3.05 22.95 -8.07
CA ALA A 120 1.81 23.46 -8.64
C ALA A 120 0.88 23.99 -7.53
N GLU A 121 -0.25 24.55 -7.94
CA GLU A 121 -1.33 24.92 -7.04
C GLU A 121 -1.77 23.72 -6.19
N VAL A 122 -2.10 24.01 -4.94
CA VAL A 122 -2.55 23.04 -3.96
C VAL A 122 -3.99 23.33 -3.56
N VAL A 123 -4.73 22.28 -3.22
CA VAL A 123 -6.09 22.37 -2.69
C VAL A 123 -6.14 21.83 -1.26
N PRO A 124 -7.08 22.29 -0.41
CA PRO A 124 -7.34 21.65 0.87
C PRO A 124 -7.65 20.15 0.69
N LEU A 125 -7.07 19.33 1.55
CA LEU A 125 -7.34 17.89 1.61
C LEU A 125 -7.49 17.48 3.08
N GLU A 126 -8.62 16.85 3.37
CA GLU A 126 -8.94 16.25 4.67
C GLU A 126 -9.34 14.80 4.49
N ILE A 127 -8.76 13.90 5.29
CA ILE A 127 -9.12 12.48 5.35
C ILE A 127 -9.42 12.18 6.80
N ASP A 128 -10.56 11.57 7.07
CA ASP A 128 -10.95 11.11 8.40
C ASP A 128 -11.62 9.75 8.25
N LEU A 129 -10.85 8.70 8.52
CA LEU A 129 -11.24 7.30 8.34
C LEU A 129 -11.01 6.49 9.60
N THR A 130 -11.87 5.50 9.81
CA THR A 130 -11.69 4.44 10.79
C THR A 130 -11.48 3.14 10.04
N PHE A 131 -10.40 2.42 10.39
CA PHE A 131 -10.16 1.05 9.95
C PHE A 131 -10.60 0.07 11.04
N THR A 132 -11.33 -0.97 10.65
CA THR A 132 -11.67 -2.12 11.51
C THR A 132 -11.16 -3.41 10.89
N GLY A 133 -10.28 -4.13 11.61
CA GLY A 133 -9.75 -5.42 11.19
C GLY A 133 -10.86 -6.47 11.09
N LEU A 134 -10.93 -7.20 9.97
CA LEU A 134 -11.95 -8.21 9.68
C LEU A 134 -11.41 -9.62 9.55
N THR A 135 -10.12 -9.78 9.34
CA THR A 135 -9.45 -11.08 9.25
C THR A 135 -8.42 -11.23 10.37
N PRO A 136 -7.99 -12.47 10.66
CA PRO A 136 -6.71 -12.68 11.31
C PRO A 136 -5.58 -11.92 10.60
N VAL A 137 -4.54 -11.62 11.36
CA VAL A 137 -3.31 -11.01 10.87
C VAL A 137 -2.45 -12.10 10.24
N TRP A 138 -2.01 -11.87 9.01
CA TRP A 138 -1.00 -12.70 8.38
C TRP A 138 0.37 -12.12 8.69
N ASP A 139 1.24 -12.91 9.32
CA ASP A 139 2.64 -12.58 9.51
C ASP A 139 3.45 -13.29 8.40
N LEU A 140 4.00 -12.49 7.49
CA LEU A 140 4.87 -12.96 6.40
C LEU A 140 6.27 -13.33 6.93
N GLY A 141 6.60 -12.95 8.16
CA GLY A 141 7.89 -13.23 8.79
C GLY A 141 9.03 -12.35 8.27
N ALA A 142 10.27 -12.77 8.53
CA ALA A 142 11.48 -12.04 8.15
C ALA A 142 11.87 -12.30 6.68
N MET A 143 12.25 -11.23 5.98
CA MET A 143 12.60 -11.17 4.57
C MET A 143 13.87 -10.32 4.40
N GLU A 144 14.95 -10.91 3.88
CA GLU A 144 16.32 -10.35 3.88
C GLU A 144 16.44 -8.92 3.27
N SER A 145 15.55 -8.53 2.36
CA SER A 145 15.52 -7.21 1.71
C SER A 145 14.22 -6.42 1.88
N LEU A 146 13.18 -7.03 2.46
CA LEU A 146 11.83 -6.48 2.54
C LEU A 146 11.33 -6.29 3.98
N GLY A 147 12.11 -6.63 5.00
CA GLY A 147 11.80 -6.35 6.40
C GLY A 147 11.92 -7.60 7.27
N ASP A 148 12.25 -7.42 8.55
CA ASP A 148 12.43 -8.48 9.55
C ASP A 148 11.10 -8.90 10.20
N THR A 149 10.10 -8.03 10.15
CA THR A 149 8.71 -8.32 10.54
C THR A 149 7.81 -7.65 9.54
N HIS A 150 6.85 -8.39 9.01
CA HIS A 150 5.89 -7.91 8.03
C HIS A 150 4.57 -8.58 8.32
N TYR A 151 3.61 -7.81 8.83
CA TYR A 151 2.28 -8.33 9.05
C TYR A 151 1.23 -7.50 8.34
N GLU A 152 0.21 -8.19 7.88
CA GLU A 152 -0.79 -7.66 6.99
C GLU A 152 -2.19 -8.08 7.43
N GLN A 153 -3.19 -7.22 7.16
CA GLN A 153 -4.55 -7.49 7.62
C GLN A 153 -5.61 -6.84 6.72
N HIS A 154 -6.62 -7.63 6.35
CA HIS A 154 -7.83 -7.11 5.71
C HIS A 154 -8.76 -6.48 6.74
N GLY A 155 -9.45 -5.41 6.31
CA GLY A 155 -10.44 -4.77 7.14
C GLY A 155 -11.40 -3.91 6.35
N ARG A 156 -12.20 -3.14 7.08
CA ARG A 156 -13.16 -2.18 6.52
C ARG A 156 -12.77 -0.77 6.92
N PHE A 157 -12.85 0.14 5.96
CA PHE A 157 -12.67 1.57 6.14
C PHE A 157 -14.03 2.25 6.11
N THR A 158 -14.29 3.11 7.08
CA THR A 158 -15.47 3.98 7.10
C THR A 158 -15.08 5.42 7.42
N GLY A 159 -15.73 6.39 6.78
CA GLY A 159 -15.49 7.80 7.06
C GLY A 159 -15.56 8.65 5.80
N THR A 160 -14.71 9.68 5.69
CA THR A 160 -14.78 10.62 4.56
C THR A 160 -13.43 11.11 4.06
N ILE A 161 -13.37 11.39 2.76
CA ILE A 161 -12.31 12.12 2.07
C ILE A 161 -12.91 13.43 1.56
N THR A 162 -12.28 14.57 1.87
CA THR A 162 -12.70 15.88 1.37
C THR A 162 -11.53 16.52 0.63
N ALA A 163 -11.72 16.79 -0.67
CA ALA A 163 -10.73 17.46 -1.51
C ALA A 163 -11.36 18.72 -2.12
N ALA A 164 -10.74 19.87 -1.88
CA ALA A 164 -11.33 21.18 -2.16
C ALA A 164 -12.73 21.32 -1.53
N ASP A 165 -13.78 21.43 -2.35
CA ASP A 165 -15.19 21.54 -1.94
C ASP A 165 -15.97 20.22 -2.06
N ARG A 166 -15.32 19.13 -2.48
CA ARG A 166 -15.96 17.83 -2.71
C ARG A 166 -15.69 16.89 -1.57
N ARG A 167 -16.77 16.28 -1.05
CA ARG A 167 -16.73 15.29 0.02
C ARG A 167 -17.22 13.94 -0.47
N HIS A 168 -16.44 12.90 -0.22
CA HIS A 168 -16.70 11.52 -0.58
C HIS A 168 -16.84 10.69 0.68
N GLY A 169 -17.94 9.93 0.78
CA GLY A 169 -18.08 8.87 1.78
C GLY A 169 -17.21 7.68 1.40
N ILE A 170 -16.65 7.02 2.41
CA ILE A 170 -15.96 5.75 2.24
C ILE A 170 -16.67 4.72 3.10
N ASP A 171 -17.05 3.62 2.49
CA ASP A 171 -17.50 2.40 3.14
C ASP A 171 -17.00 1.18 2.34
N ALA A 172 -15.73 0.83 2.53
CA ALA A 172 -15.06 -0.11 1.65
C ALA A 172 -14.20 -1.12 2.42
N SER A 173 -14.04 -2.31 1.84
CA SER A 173 -12.95 -3.20 2.23
C SER A 173 -11.60 -2.54 1.87
N GLY A 174 -10.58 -2.89 2.63
CA GLY A 174 -9.23 -2.43 2.39
C GLY A 174 -8.22 -3.24 3.17
N TYR A 175 -7.03 -2.70 3.28
CA TYR A 175 -5.89 -3.42 3.82
C TYR A 175 -4.96 -2.50 4.58
N ARG A 176 -4.22 -3.12 5.48
CA ARG A 176 -3.08 -2.49 6.13
C ARG A 176 -1.88 -3.41 6.09
N ASP A 177 -0.72 -2.79 6.02
CA ASP A 177 0.60 -3.40 6.15
C ASP A 177 1.37 -2.64 7.23
N HIS A 178 2.11 -3.38 8.03
CA HIS A 178 3.20 -2.85 8.83
C HIS A 178 4.43 -3.72 8.65
N THR A 179 5.49 -3.08 8.17
CA THR A 179 6.78 -3.68 7.94
C THR A 179 7.87 -2.95 8.75
N THR A 180 8.72 -3.70 9.45
CA THR A 180 9.95 -3.21 10.08
C THR A 180 11.14 -4.03 9.64
N GLY A 181 12.31 -3.42 9.46
CA GLY A 181 13.56 -4.14 9.21
C GLY A 181 14.42 -3.48 8.15
N LYS A 182 15.48 -4.18 7.73
CA LYS A 182 16.34 -3.71 6.63
C LYS A 182 15.51 -3.54 5.35
N ARG A 183 15.52 -2.34 4.78
CA ARG A 183 14.82 -2.05 3.51
C ARG A 183 15.80 -1.48 2.49
N ASP A 184 16.19 -2.35 1.56
CA ASP A 184 17.10 -2.01 0.47
C ASP A 184 16.51 -2.51 -0.85
N LEU A 185 15.93 -1.57 -1.60
CA LEU A 185 15.25 -1.83 -2.86
C LEU A 185 16.22 -1.95 -4.03
N THR A 186 17.55 -1.82 -3.84
CA THR A 186 18.55 -1.85 -4.91
C THR A 186 18.48 -3.17 -5.70
N GLY A 187 18.35 -4.30 -5.00
CA GLY A 187 18.27 -5.65 -5.60
C GLY A 187 16.89 -6.03 -6.13
N LEU A 188 15.87 -5.18 -6.04
CA LEU A 188 14.53 -5.47 -6.55
C LEU A 188 14.45 -5.18 -8.05
N GLY A 189 14.13 -6.18 -8.86
CA GLY A 189 13.81 -6.05 -10.27
C GLY A 189 12.33 -5.76 -10.55
N GLY A 190 11.45 -6.23 -9.66
CA GLY A 190 10.03 -5.96 -9.70
C GLY A 190 9.26 -6.80 -8.69
N HIS A 191 7.97 -6.53 -8.52
CA HIS A 191 7.08 -7.38 -7.72
C HIS A 191 5.62 -7.26 -8.14
N VAL A 192 4.82 -8.21 -7.66
CA VAL A 192 3.36 -8.15 -7.63
C VAL A 192 2.92 -8.44 -6.21
N TRP A 193 2.27 -7.47 -5.57
CA TRP A 193 1.65 -7.57 -4.27
C TRP A 193 0.17 -7.28 -4.41
N THR A 194 -0.68 -8.20 -3.96
CA THR A 194 -2.11 -8.12 -4.24
C THR A 194 -2.92 -8.80 -3.17
N HIS A 195 -4.04 -8.19 -2.82
CA HIS A 195 -4.93 -8.67 -1.79
C HIS A 195 -6.37 -8.28 -2.08
N ALA A 196 -7.31 -9.10 -1.59
CA ALA A 196 -8.73 -8.79 -1.65
C ALA A 196 -9.53 -9.59 -0.61
N LEU A 197 -10.60 -8.97 -0.06
CA LEU A 197 -11.57 -9.59 0.83
C LEU A 197 -12.93 -9.71 0.10
N PHE A 198 -13.40 -10.93 -0.11
CA PHE A 198 -14.64 -11.23 -0.82
C PHE A 198 -15.88 -11.17 0.09
N PRO A 199 -17.09 -10.99 -0.47
CA PRO A 199 -18.33 -10.97 0.29
C PRO A 199 -18.59 -12.23 1.14
N SER A 200 -18.12 -13.40 0.70
CA SER A 200 -18.17 -14.64 1.49
C SER A 200 -17.33 -14.62 2.77
N GLY A 201 -16.46 -13.63 2.96
CA GLY A 201 -15.46 -13.58 4.03
C GLY A 201 -14.15 -14.28 3.65
N ARG A 202 -14.06 -14.90 2.46
CA ARG A 202 -12.79 -15.38 1.91
C ARG A 202 -11.90 -14.19 1.58
N ALA A 203 -10.62 -14.24 1.93
CA ALA A 203 -9.64 -13.26 1.48
C ALA A 203 -8.38 -13.94 0.98
N PHE A 204 -7.59 -13.25 0.17
CA PHE A 204 -6.25 -13.70 -0.15
C PHE A 204 -5.26 -12.54 -0.07
N CYS A 205 -4.00 -12.86 0.18
CA CYS A 205 -2.88 -12.03 -0.20
C CYS A 205 -1.87 -12.88 -0.98
N ALA A 206 -1.22 -12.29 -1.97
CA ALA A 206 -0.16 -12.90 -2.74
C ALA A 206 0.95 -11.88 -2.99
N PHE A 207 2.19 -12.31 -2.74
CA PHE A 207 3.39 -11.52 -2.94
C PHE A 207 4.42 -12.35 -3.71
N ARG A 208 4.70 -11.90 -4.94
CA ARG A 208 5.79 -12.44 -5.75
C ARG A 208 6.77 -11.34 -6.13
N ALA A 209 8.05 -11.50 -5.82
CA ALA A 209 9.10 -10.54 -6.14
C ALA A 209 10.21 -11.17 -6.99
N PHE A 210 10.83 -10.32 -7.81
CA PHE A 210 11.81 -10.71 -8.81
C PHE A 210 13.09 -9.89 -8.65
N ALA A 211 14.25 -10.53 -8.82
CA ALA A 211 15.53 -9.86 -9.05
C ALA A 211 15.58 -9.25 -10.47
N PRO A 212 16.54 -8.36 -10.78
CA PRO A 212 16.66 -7.74 -12.10
C PRO A 212 16.88 -8.73 -13.25
N ASP A 213 17.42 -9.91 -12.98
CA ASP A 213 17.58 -10.99 -13.97
C ASP A 213 16.33 -11.87 -14.15
N GLY A 214 15.24 -11.54 -13.44
CA GLY A 214 13.96 -12.27 -13.47
C GLY A 214 13.88 -13.43 -12.47
N THR A 215 14.94 -13.72 -11.71
CA THR A 215 14.91 -14.74 -10.67
C THR A 215 13.85 -14.41 -9.63
N VAL A 216 13.00 -15.37 -9.27
CA VAL A 216 12.03 -15.20 -8.18
C VAL A 216 12.77 -15.20 -6.85
N VAL A 217 12.66 -14.10 -6.10
CA VAL A 217 13.31 -13.92 -4.79
C VAL A 217 12.33 -13.96 -3.62
N LEU A 218 11.03 -13.92 -3.91
CA LEU A 218 9.93 -14.11 -2.96
C LEU A 218 8.73 -14.73 -3.68
N ASN A 219 8.06 -15.68 -3.04
CA ASN A 219 6.87 -16.30 -3.60
C ASN A 219 5.94 -16.85 -2.49
N ASP A 220 5.25 -15.94 -1.81
CA ASP A 220 4.42 -16.28 -0.66
C ASP A 220 3.00 -15.75 -0.84
N GLY A 221 2.07 -16.39 -0.16
CA GLY A 221 0.67 -16.01 -0.18
C GLY A 221 -0.10 -16.72 0.91
N ILE A 222 -1.27 -16.16 1.20
CA ILE A 222 -2.19 -16.70 2.17
C ILE A 222 -3.62 -16.68 1.62
N LEU A 223 -4.33 -17.78 1.83
CA LEU A 223 -5.78 -17.86 1.70
C LEU A 223 -6.39 -17.81 3.10
N ILE A 224 -7.35 -16.92 3.31
CA ILE A 224 -8.03 -16.72 4.59
C ILE A 224 -9.50 -17.09 4.42
N GLU A 225 -9.99 -18.01 5.25
CA GLU A 225 -11.39 -18.43 5.29
C GLU A 225 -11.86 -18.49 6.76
N GLY A 226 -12.61 -17.48 7.19
CA GLY A 226 -12.91 -17.29 8.61
C GLY A 226 -11.63 -17.01 9.40
N ASP A 227 -11.35 -17.84 10.41
CA ASP A 227 -10.13 -17.74 11.23
C ASP A 227 -8.96 -18.59 10.70
N GLN A 228 -9.15 -19.33 9.60
CA GLN A 228 -8.13 -20.21 9.05
C GLN A 228 -7.24 -19.46 8.06
N LEU A 229 -5.92 -19.54 8.26
CA LEU A 229 -4.88 -19.08 7.33
C LEU A 229 -4.22 -20.30 6.68
N THR A 230 -4.36 -20.40 5.36
CA THR A 230 -3.78 -21.49 4.56
C THR A 230 -2.68 -20.91 3.65
N PRO A 231 -1.40 -21.26 3.86
CA PRO A 231 -0.32 -20.85 2.96
C PRO A 231 -0.56 -21.35 1.54
N VAL A 232 -0.32 -20.47 0.57
CA VAL A 232 -0.46 -20.74 -0.86
C VAL A 232 0.65 -20.04 -1.63
N SER A 233 1.07 -20.63 -2.75
CA SER A 233 2.06 -20.01 -3.63
C SER A 233 1.37 -19.36 -4.84
N PRO A 234 1.66 -18.10 -5.20
CA PRO A 234 1.26 -17.57 -6.50
C PRO A 234 2.09 -18.25 -7.61
N VAL A 235 1.43 -18.79 -8.62
CA VAL A 235 2.07 -19.45 -9.76
C VAL A 235 2.06 -18.59 -11.03
N ASP A 236 1.04 -17.73 -11.16
CA ASP A 236 0.92 -16.75 -12.26
C ASP A 236 0.44 -15.41 -11.71
N VAL A 237 1.05 -14.32 -12.16
CA VAL A 237 0.77 -12.94 -11.70
C VAL A 237 0.96 -11.94 -12.85
N PRO A 238 0.14 -10.87 -12.93
CA PRO A 238 0.26 -9.87 -13.99
C PRO A 238 1.40 -8.90 -13.69
N VAL A 239 2.57 -9.12 -14.30
CA VAL A 239 3.74 -8.24 -14.13
C VAL A 239 3.49 -6.86 -14.77
N LEU A 240 4.00 -5.80 -14.15
CA LEU A 240 3.89 -4.43 -14.64
C LEU A 240 4.62 -4.25 -15.98
N THR A 241 4.00 -3.54 -16.93
CA THR A 241 4.55 -3.31 -18.28
C THR A 241 4.64 -1.84 -18.66
N ASP A 242 3.94 -0.95 -17.96
CA ASP A 242 3.95 0.49 -18.22
C ASP A 242 3.67 1.29 -16.93
N PRO A 243 4.01 2.59 -16.88
CA PRO A 243 3.84 3.40 -15.67
C PRO A 243 2.37 3.78 -15.39
N LEU A 244 1.43 3.45 -16.27
CA LEU A 244 -0.01 3.62 -16.03
C LEU A 244 -0.62 2.40 -15.34
N GLY A 245 0.13 1.32 -15.11
CA GLY A 245 -0.38 0.11 -14.47
C GLY A 245 -0.79 -0.96 -15.46
N GLY A 246 -0.27 -0.96 -16.68
CA GLY A 246 -0.48 -2.06 -17.62
C GLY A 246 0.15 -3.37 -17.13
N PRO A 247 -0.44 -4.53 -17.44
CA PRO A 247 -1.71 -4.69 -18.15
C PRO A 247 -2.90 -4.25 -17.29
N GLU A 248 -3.94 -3.67 -17.92
CA GLU A 248 -5.16 -3.21 -17.23
C GLU A 248 -6.00 -4.36 -16.68
N SER A 249 -5.85 -5.56 -17.23
CA SER A 249 -6.48 -6.78 -16.72
C SER A 249 -5.51 -7.95 -16.81
N GLY A 250 -5.57 -8.86 -15.85
CA GLY A 250 -4.74 -10.07 -15.84
C GLY A 250 -5.28 -11.13 -14.89
N ALA A 251 -4.68 -12.31 -14.92
CA ALA A 251 -5.00 -13.40 -14.02
C ALA A 251 -3.95 -13.51 -12.91
N ILE A 252 -4.40 -13.76 -11.69
CA ILE A 252 -3.58 -14.20 -10.58
C ILE A 252 -3.99 -15.65 -10.29
N THR A 253 -3.05 -16.57 -10.32
CA THR A 253 -3.33 -17.98 -10.02
C THR A 253 -2.56 -18.38 -8.78
N LEU A 254 -3.29 -18.88 -7.78
CA LEU A 254 -2.72 -19.51 -6.59
C LEU A 254 -2.64 -21.02 -6.84
N GLU A 255 -1.56 -21.67 -6.39
CA GLU A 255 -1.34 -23.11 -6.59
C GLU A 255 -2.56 -23.93 -6.11
N GLY A 256 -3.09 -24.79 -6.98
CA GLY A 256 -4.24 -25.63 -6.67
C GLY A 256 -5.60 -24.93 -6.73
N HIS A 257 -5.67 -23.67 -7.18
CA HIS A 257 -6.91 -22.90 -7.27
C HIS A 257 -7.23 -22.40 -8.68
N ASN A 258 -8.50 -22.08 -8.93
CA ASN A 258 -8.93 -21.40 -10.15
C ASN A 258 -8.34 -19.98 -10.23
N PRO A 259 -8.07 -19.45 -11.43
CA PRO A 259 -7.58 -18.09 -11.61
C PRO A 259 -8.53 -17.03 -11.04
N ILE A 260 -7.92 -15.99 -10.49
CA ILE A 260 -8.55 -14.76 -10.02
C ILE A 260 -8.33 -13.71 -11.11
N THR A 261 -9.39 -13.18 -11.70
CA THR A 261 -9.25 -12.07 -12.67
C THR A 261 -9.13 -10.77 -11.90
N ALA A 262 -8.08 -10.00 -12.17
CA ALA A 262 -7.87 -8.65 -11.65
C ALA A 262 -8.05 -7.63 -12.78
N THR A 263 -8.80 -6.56 -12.53
CA THR A 263 -8.97 -5.41 -13.44
C THR A 263 -8.63 -4.11 -12.71
N VAL A 264 -7.69 -3.35 -13.24
CA VAL A 264 -7.26 -2.04 -12.72
C VAL A 264 -8.38 -1.02 -12.87
N LEU A 265 -8.70 -0.30 -11.80
CA LEU A 265 -9.69 0.78 -11.80
C LEU A 265 -9.05 2.15 -11.85
N HIS A 266 -7.92 2.31 -11.17
CA HIS A 266 -7.12 3.52 -11.13
C HIS A 266 -5.65 3.12 -10.92
N SER A 267 -4.72 4.04 -11.15
CA SER A 267 -3.33 3.86 -10.77
C SER A 267 -2.68 5.16 -10.28
N VAL A 268 -1.61 5.01 -9.50
CA VAL A 268 -0.63 6.07 -9.25
C VAL A 268 0.79 5.47 -9.40
N PRO A 269 1.61 5.96 -10.34
CA PRO A 269 3.01 5.57 -10.40
C PRO A 269 3.84 6.30 -9.35
N ILE A 270 4.78 5.58 -8.77
CA ILE A 270 5.73 6.05 -7.77
C ILE A 270 7.10 5.50 -8.15
N SER A 271 7.98 6.37 -8.64
CA SER A 271 9.38 6.01 -8.88
C SER A 271 10.08 5.67 -7.56
N LEU A 272 10.81 4.55 -7.58
CA LEU A 272 11.53 4.02 -6.44
C LEU A 272 12.99 4.46 -6.52
N GLY A 273 13.39 5.36 -5.62
CA GLY A 273 14.79 5.74 -5.44
C GLY A 273 15.49 4.84 -4.43
N GLU A 274 16.78 4.63 -4.66
CA GLU A 274 17.63 3.80 -3.80
C GLU A 274 18.13 4.59 -2.57
N PRO A 275 18.29 3.94 -1.40
CA PRO A 275 17.95 2.54 -1.12
C PRO A 275 16.45 2.33 -0.78
N ASN A 276 15.71 3.38 -0.42
CA ASN A 276 14.28 3.33 -0.07
C ASN A 276 13.63 4.74 -0.05
N ASP A 277 13.44 5.37 -1.21
CA ASP A 277 12.68 6.64 -1.34
C ASP A 277 11.63 6.60 -2.44
N PHE A 278 10.57 7.37 -2.28
CA PHE A 278 9.37 7.35 -3.14
C PHE A 278 9.19 8.69 -3.83
N TYR A 279 9.13 8.72 -5.16
CA TYR A 279 8.91 9.93 -5.93
C TYR A 279 7.57 9.78 -6.66
N LEU A 280 6.61 10.65 -6.34
CA LEU A 280 5.29 10.61 -6.99
C LEU A 280 5.47 10.89 -8.49
N GLY A 281 4.96 9.99 -9.33
CA GLY A 281 5.16 10.00 -10.77
C GLY A 281 6.30 9.10 -11.23
N TYR A 282 6.29 8.79 -12.52
CA TYR A 282 7.32 8.01 -13.19
C TYR A 282 8.49 8.91 -13.62
N ASP A 283 9.71 8.44 -13.36
CA ASP A 283 10.95 9.09 -13.72
C ASP A 283 11.92 8.06 -14.34
N ALA A 284 12.12 8.15 -15.65
CA ALA A 284 13.04 7.29 -16.37
C ALA A 284 14.52 7.62 -16.07
N ASP A 285 14.81 8.83 -15.57
CA ASP A 285 16.17 9.25 -15.21
C ASP A 285 16.55 8.77 -13.80
N LEU A 286 15.56 8.40 -12.98
CA LEU A 286 15.76 7.86 -11.63
C LEU A 286 15.81 6.33 -11.62
N GLY A 287 16.62 5.74 -12.50
CA GLY A 287 16.86 4.29 -12.54
C GLY A 287 15.68 3.45 -13.07
N ARG A 288 14.61 4.10 -13.57
CA ARG A 288 13.43 3.49 -14.23
C ARG A 288 12.63 2.48 -13.39
N LYS A 289 13.01 2.29 -12.12
CA LYS A 289 12.29 1.44 -11.19
C LYS A 289 11.05 2.19 -10.70
N VAL A 290 9.89 1.62 -10.94
CA VAL A 290 8.61 2.23 -10.59
C VAL A 290 7.70 1.20 -9.97
N MET A 291 6.97 1.64 -8.95
CA MET A 291 5.86 0.94 -8.33
C MET A 291 4.57 1.62 -8.76
N VAL A 292 3.54 0.86 -9.07
CA VAL A 292 2.25 1.39 -9.48
C VAL A 292 1.17 0.79 -8.59
N ASP A 293 0.62 1.62 -7.73
CA ASP A 293 -0.46 1.30 -6.80
C ASP A 293 -1.81 1.40 -7.51
N CYS A 294 -2.53 0.29 -7.59
CA CYS A 294 -3.80 0.20 -8.31
C CYS A 294 -4.92 -0.32 -7.40
N PRO A 295 -5.95 0.50 -7.11
CA PRO A 295 -7.27 -0.04 -6.83
C PRO A 295 -7.70 -0.98 -7.96
N ALA A 296 -8.16 -2.18 -7.61
CA ALA A 296 -8.50 -3.19 -8.59
C ALA A 296 -9.79 -3.93 -8.20
N ARG A 297 -10.53 -4.35 -9.23
CA ARG A 297 -11.66 -5.26 -9.12
C ARG A 297 -11.16 -6.69 -9.28
N PHE A 298 -11.62 -7.59 -8.43
CA PHE A 298 -11.26 -9.00 -8.44
C PHE A 298 -12.49 -9.87 -8.65
N GLU A 299 -12.38 -10.86 -9.53
CA GLU A 299 -13.40 -11.86 -9.79
C GLU A 299 -12.84 -13.26 -9.54
N TRP A 300 -13.48 -14.03 -8.67
CA TRP A 300 -13.04 -15.38 -8.32
C TRP A 300 -14.23 -16.28 -7.97
N ASN A 301 -14.34 -17.42 -8.66
CA ASN A 301 -15.39 -18.43 -8.42
C ASN A 301 -16.83 -17.85 -8.37
N GLY A 302 -17.11 -16.86 -9.22
CA GLY A 302 -18.43 -16.21 -9.31
C GLY A 302 -18.67 -15.09 -8.31
N GLU A 303 -17.71 -14.76 -7.46
CA GLU A 303 -17.75 -13.60 -6.58
C GLU A 303 -16.94 -12.44 -7.16
N THR A 304 -17.40 -11.22 -6.91
CA THR A 304 -16.69 -9.98 -7.25
C THR A 304 -16.41 -9.19 -5.98
N THR A 305 -15.21 -8.63 -5.89
CA THR A 305 -14.84 -7.69 -4.83
C THR A 305 -13.87 -6.63 -5.34
N PHE A 306 -13.49 -5.72 -4.47
CA PHE A 306 -12.49 -4.68 -4.70
C PHE A 306 -11.35 -4.84 -3.71
N GLY A 307 -10.14 -4.61 -4.18
CA GLY A 307 -8.92 -4.78 -3.41
C GLY A 307 -7.80 -3.95 -4.02
N TRP A 308 -6.57 -4.42 -3.86
CA TRP A 308 -5.39 -3.71 -4.35
C TRP A 308 -4.48 -4.61 -5.16
N LEU A 309 -3.86 -4.00 -6.16
CA LEU A 309 -2.83 -4.58 -7.01
C LEU A 309 -1.68 -3.57 -7.11
N GLU A 310 -0.66 -3.76 -6.28
CA GLU A 310 0.59 -3.04 -6.37
C GLU A 310 1.57 -3.86 -7.21
N ARG A 311 2.17 -3.22 -8.21
CA ARG A 311 3.17 -3.88 -9.05
C ARG A 311 4.35 -2.98 -9.25
N SER A 312 5.55 -3.54 -9.26
CA SER A 312 6.75 -2.80 -9.64
C SER A 312 7.53 -3.51 -10.72
N ALA A 313 8.28 -2.73 -11.48
CA ALA A 313 9.23 -3.21 -12.48
C ALA A 313 10.30 -2.14 -12.76
N ILE A 314 11.40 -2.57 -13.37
CA ILE A 314 12.30 -1.69 -14.10
C ILE A 314 11.72 -1.53 -15.51
N LEU A 315 11.19 -0.36 -15.81
CA LEU A 315 10.60 -0.06 -17.12
C LEU A 315 11.66 0.44 -18.12
N PRO A 316 11.40 0.35 -19.43
CA PRO A 316 12.31 0.86 -20.46
C PRO A 316 12.49 2.38 -20.44
#